data_AF-A0AAE0CCB2-F1
#
_entry.id   AF-A0AAE0CCB2-F1
#
_cell.length_a   1.000
_cell.length_b   1.000
_cell.length_c   1.000
_cell.angle_alpha   90.00
_cell.angle_beta   90.00
_cell.angle_gamma   90.00
#
_symmetry.space_group_name_H-M   'P 1'
#
loop_
_entity.id
_entity.type
_entity.pdbx_description
1 polymer ?
#
loop_
_entity_poly.entity_id
_entity_poly.type
_entity_poly.pdbx_seq_one_letter_code
_entity_poly.pdbx_strand_id
1 'polypeptide(L)'
;MSSIRRASPEDKSDSEEKEEDLPPWVKREQQQAASDEGGFDLPYGVYLLLSAILIIAVIGSCFELAYKNPIFGVVESDSPLYYPILGVFIVTGPFSAASLWKKAIKSANDFADEQDRLDGY
;
A
#
# COMPACT_ATOMS: atom_id res chain seq x y z
N MET A 1 7.23 -53.80 6.85
CA MET A 1 7.44 -52.99 5.63
C MET A 1 6.73 -51.66 5.84
N SER A 2 7.47 -50.61 6.15
CA SER A 2 6.94 -49.25 6.34
C SER A 2 6.93 -48.56 4.97
N SER A 3 5.75 -48.18 4.48
CA SER A 3 5.60 -47.44 3.24
C SER A 3 5.58 -45.94 3.55
N ILE A 4 6.66 -45.25 3.19
CA ILE A 4 6.77 -43.80 3.23
C ILE A 4 5.91 -43.26 2.08
N ARG A 5 4.79 -42.59 2.41
CA ARG A 5 4.06 -41.78 1.42
C ARG A 5 4.92 -40.56 1.08
N ARG A 6 5.46 -40.56 -0.14
CA ARG A 6 6.08 -39.40 -0.78
C ARG A 6 4.99 -38.34 -0.97
N ALA A 7 5.18 -37.13 -0.44
CA ALA A 7 4.28 -36.01 -0.66
C ALA A 7 4.24 -35.70 -2.18
N SER A 8 3.04 -35.71 -2.76
CA SER A 8 2.79 -35.31 -4.15
C SER A 8 3.08 -33.81 -4.28
N PRO A 9 3.74 -33.35 -5.35
CA PRO A 9 4.04 -31.93 -5.57
C PRO A 9 2.82 -31.08 -5.96
N GLU A 10 1.60 -31.63 -5.92
CA GLU A 10 0.36 -31.00 -6.41
C GLU A 10 -0.17 -29.84 -5.55
N ASP A 11 0.40 -29.56 -4.37
CA ASP A 11 -0.16 -28.58 -3.43
C ASP A 11 0.33 -27.13 -3.66
N LYS A 12 1.09 -26.87 -4.75
CA LYS A 12 1.62 -25.53 -5.08
C LYS A 12 1.22 -24.99 -6.46
N SER A 13 0.77 -25.83 -7.38
CA SER A 13 0.33 -25.40 -8.72
C SER A 13 -1.11 -24.89 -8.76
N ASP A 14 -1.86 -25.15 -7.68
CA ASP A 14 -3.31 -24.98 -7.64
C ASP A 14 -3.77 -23.55 -7.34
N SER A 15 -2.84 -22.64 -7.03
CA SER A 15 -3.14 -21.23 -6.75
C SER A 15 -2.97 -20.31 -7.97
N GLU A 16 -2.06 -20.64 -8.90
CA GLU A 16 -1.81 -19.83 -10.10
C GLU A 16 -2.85 -20.09 -11.19
N GLU A 17 -3.24 -21.35 -11.44
CA GLU A 17 -4.28 -21.70 -12.43
C GLU A 17 -5.67 -21.15 -12.06
N LYS A 18 -5.95 -20.92 -10.76
CA LYS A 18 -7.26 -20.42 -10.32
C LYS A 18 -7.50 -18.95 -10.65
N GLU A 19 -6.47 -18.17 -10.93
CA GLU A 19 -6.59 -16.73 -11.22
C GLU A 19 -6.80 -16.44 -12.71
N GLU A 20 -6.18 -17.24 -13.58
CA GLU A 20 -6.36 -17.14 -15.03
C GLU A 20 -7.78 -17.50 -15.48
N ASP A 21 -8.43 -18.44 -14.80
CA ASP A 21 -9.76 -18.99 -15.16
C ASP A 21 -10.95 -18.21 -14.56
N LEU A 22 -10.74 -17.09 -13.85
CA LEU A 22 -11.87 -16.29 -13.39
C LEU A 22 -12.62 -15.72 -14.60
N PRO A 23 -13.95 -15.89 -14.65
CA PRO A 23 -14.71 -15.42 -15.76
C PRO A 23 -14.65 -13.88 -15.89
N PRO A 24 -14.74 -13.33 -17.11
CA PRO A 24 -14.46 -11.91 -17.37
C PRO A 24 -15.31 -10.93 -16.57
N TRP A 25 -16.50 -11.33 -16.11
CA TRP A 25 -17.37 -10.49 -15.28
C TRP A 25 -16.90 -10.39 -13.83
N VAL A 26 -16.26 -11.43 -13.27
CA VAL A 26 -15.71 -11.38 -11.90
C VAL A 26 -14.45 -10.52 -11.87
N LYS A 27 -13.60 -10.63 -12.90
CA LYS A 27 -12.44 -9.74 -13.08
C LYS A 27 -12.87 -8.28 -13.21
N ARG A 28 -13.95 -8.03 -13.96
CA ARG A 28 -14.51 -6.69 -14.15
C ARG A 28 -15.16 -6.13 -12.89
N GLU A 29 -15.83 -6.96 -12.09
CA GLU A 29 -16.38 -6.57 -10.79
C GLU A 29 -15.29 -6.27 -9.77
N GLN A 30 -14.18 -7.02 -9.74
CA GLN A 30 -13.04 -6.73 -8.88
C GLN A 30 -12.29 -5.46 -9.31
N GLN A 31 -12.10 -5.27 -10.63
CA GLN A 31 -11.57 -4.02 -11.17
C GLN A 31 -12.50 -2.85 -10.92
N GLN A 32 -13.82 -3.01 -11.05
CA GLN A 32 -14.80 -1.97 -10.74
C GLN A 32 -14.86 -1.67 -9.25
N ALA A 33 -14.79 -2.67 -8.36
CA ALA A 33 -14.69 -2.43 -6.92
C ALA A 33 -13.40 -1.66 -6.56
N ALA A 34 -12.28 -1.98 -7.21
CA ALA A 34 -11.02 -1.26 -7.05
C ALA A 34 -11.07 0.17 -7.65
N SER A 35 -11.84 0.38 -8.72
CA SER A 35 -12.03 1.66 -9.40
C SER A 35 -13.03 2.57 -8.68
N ASP A 36 -14.09 1.99 -8.11
CA ASP A 36 -15.20 2.66 -7.44
C ASP A 36 -14.83 3.11 -6.01
N GLU A 37 -13.82 2.49 -5.38
CA GLU A 37 -13.22 2.98 -4.12
C GLU A 37 -12.29 4.20 -4.29
N GLY A 38 -12.19 4.77 -5.49
CA GLY A 38 -11.93 6.20 -5.67
C GLY A 38 -10.73 6.55 -6.54
N GLY A 39 -11.05 6.90 -7.80
CA GLY A 39 -10.36 7.94 -8.59
C GLY A 39 -9.01 7.55 -9.19
N PHE A 40 -8.83 7.90 -10.47
CA PHE A 40 -7.58 7.97 -11.24
C PHE A 40 -6.44 7.09 -10.70
N ASP A 41 -6.32 5.86 -11.21
CA ASP A 41 -5.30 4.94 -10.73
C ASP A 41 -3.89 5.47 -11.07
N LEU A 42 -3.15 5.87 -10.04
CA LEU A 42 -1.82 6.45 -10.17
C LEU A 42 -0.78 5.33 -10.33
N PRO A 43 0.36 5.59 -11.00
CA PRO A 43 1.44 4.61 -11.06
C PRO A 43 2.00 4.31 -9.65
N TYR A 44 2.44 3.08 -9.42
CA TYR A 44 2.92 2.59 -8.12
C TYR A 44 3.90 3.54 -7.42
N GLY A 45 4.80 4.17 -8.19
CA GLY A 45 5.80 5.10 -7.67
C GLY A 45 5.20 6.33 -6.99
N VAL A 46 4.02 6.80 -7.42
CA VAL A 46 3.34 7.94 -6.79
C VAL A 46 2.72 7.54 -5.46
N TYR A 47 2.04 6.39 -5.39
CA TYR A 47 1.53 5.87 -4.12
C TYR A 47 2.66 5.64 -3.10
N LEU A 48 3.78 5.09 -3.56
CA LEU A 48 4.96 4.85 -2.74
C LEU A 48 5.57 6.15 -2.20
N LEU A 49 5.72 7.16 -3.06
CA LEU A 49 6.27 8.47 -2.70
C LEU A 49 5.37 9.18 -1.69
N LEU A 50 4.05 9.20 -1.91
CA LEU A 50 3.10 9.80 -0.96
C LEU A 50 3.15 9.11 0.39
N SER A 51 3.20 7.76 0.39
CA SER A 51 3.38 6.98 1.63
C SER A 51 4.66 7.37 2.37
N ALA A 52 5.78 7.50 1.65
CA ALA A 52 7.06 7.86 2.25
C ALA A 52 7.03 9.26 2.87
N ILE A 53 6.49 10.26 2.16
CA ILE A 53 6.33 11.62 2.68
C ILE A 53 5.48 11.62 3.96
N LEU A 54 4.37 10.87 3.97
CA LEU A 54 3.50 10.75 5.14
C LEU A 54 4.24 10.18 6.35
N ILE A 55 5.03 9.11 6.20
CA ILE A 55 5.82 8.56 7.31
C ILE A 55 6.87 9.55 7.79
N ILE A 56 7.54 10.28 6.90
CA ILE A 56 8.49 11.33 7.28
C ILE A 56 7.77 12.43 8.06
N ALA A 57 6.58 12.84 7.62
CA ALA A 57 5.76 13.83 8.32
C ALA A 57 5.31 13.33 9.71
N VAL A 58 4.93 12.06 9.85
CA VAL A 58 4.60 11.44 11.15
C VAL A 58 5.81 11.48 12.08
N ILE A 59 6.98 11.04 11.61
CA ILE A 59 8.21 11.03 12.42
C ILE A 59 8.57 12.44 12.84
N GLY A 60 8.62 13.40 11.90
CA GLY A 60 8.88 14.80 12.19
C GLY A 60 7.88 15.37 13.21
N SER A 61 6.59 15.02 13.08
CA SER A 61 5.56 15.43 14.03
C SER A 61 5.78 14.87 15.44
N CYS A 62 6.24 13.61 15.57
CA CYS A 62 6.61 13.04 16.86
C CYS A 62 7.79 13.78 17.51
N PHE A 63 8.82 14.12 16.72
CA PHE A 63 9.97 14.89 17.21
C PHE A 63 9.56 16.30 17.64
N GLU A 64 8.76 16.97 16.83
CA GLU A 64 8.21 18.28 17.15
C GLU A 64 7.42 18.27 18.46
N LEU A 65 6.55 17.28 18.64
CA LEU A 65 5.76 17.12 19.86
C LEU A 65 6.64 16.87 21.09
N ALA A 66 7.72 16.08 20.95
CA ALA A 66 8.62 15.74 22.04
C ALA A 66 9.54 16.90 22.48
N TYR A 67 10.06 17.66 21.51
CA TYR A 67 11.08 18.68 21.77
C TYR A 67 10.53 20.12 21.73
N LYS A 68 9.26 20.31 21.37
CA LYS A 68 8.61 21.63 21.19
C LYS A 68 9.38 22.58 20.28
N ASN A 69 10.10 22.01 19.31
CA ASN A 69 10.90 22.73 18.34
C ASN A 69 10.23 22.59 16.96
N PRO A 70 9.71 23.67 16.34
CA PRO A 70 8.97 23.60 15.09
C PRO A 70 9.90 23.39 13.88
N ILE A 71 10.26 22.14 13.59
CA ILE A 71 11.16 21.72 12.49
C ILE A 71 10.55 22.01 11.12
N PHE A 72 9.24 21.85 10.95
CA PHE A 72 8.54 22.17 9.72
C PHE A 72 8.44 23.68 9.48
N GLY A 73 8.58 24.50 10.53
CA GLY A 73 8.52 25.96 10.45
C GLY A 73 7.17 26.53 9.96
N VAL A 74 6.13 25.70 9.83
CA VAL A 74 4.81 26.10 9.33
C VAL A 74 3.96 26.75 10.43
N VAL A 75 4.06 26.24 11.66
CA VAL A 75 3.31 26.72 12.83
C VAL A 75 4.24 26.83 14.02
N GLU A 76 4.17 27.96 14.73
CA GLU A 76 4.93 28.16 15.97
C GLU A 76 4.36 27.34 17.12
N SER A 77 5.22 26.95 18.06
CA SER A 77 4.83 26.10 19.21
C SER A 77 3.89 26.78 20.21
N ASP A 78 3.78 28.11 20.18
CA ASP A 78 2.86 28.90 21.02
C ASP A 78 1.46 29.04 20.38
N SER A 79 1.28 28.54 19.15
CA SER A 79 -0.02 28.57 18.46
C SER A 79 -0.98 27.53 19.03
N PRO A 80 -2.26 27.87 19.24
CA PRO A 80 -3.27 26.89 19.65
C PRO A 80 -3.50 25.78 18.61
N LEU A 81 -3.08 25.99 17.36
CA LEU A 81 -3.18 25.00 16.28
C LEU A 81 -2.01 24.00 16.24
N TYR A 82 -0.94 24.24 17.00
CA TYR A 82 0.26 23.42 16.99
C TYR A 82 -0.04 21.95 17.31
N TYR A 83 -0.66 21.70 18.48
CA TYR A 83 -0.99 20.35 18.92
C TYR A 83 -2.04 19.63 18.06
N PRO A 84 -3.16 20.27 17.66
CA PRO A 84 -4.12 19.64 16.77
C PRO A 84 -3.51 19.16 15.44
N ILE A 85 -2.69 19.98 14.79
CA ILE A 85 -2.10 19.64 13.48
C ILE A 85 -1.14 18.45 13.63
N LEU A 86 -0.25 18.49 14.61
CA LEU A 86 0.65 17.36 14.92
C LEU A 86 -0.13 16.10 15.25
N GLY A 87 -1.20 16.23 16.04
CA GLY A 87 -2.09 15.13 16.39
C GLY A 87 -2.73 14.46 15.18
N VAL A 88 -3.19 15.23 14.19
CA VAL A 88 -3.73 14.68 12.94
C VAL A 88 -2.66 13.86 12.23
N PHE A 89 -1.45 14.38 12.04
CA PHE A 89 -0.38 13.63 11.39
C PHE A 89 -0.01 12.36 12.15
N ILE A 90 0.20 12.43 13.47
CA ILE A 90 0.61 11.28 14.28
C ILE A 90 -0.46 10.19 14.31
N VAL A 91 -1.74 10.56 14.43
CA VAL A 91 -2.83 9.60 14.54
C VAL A 91 -3.21 9.05 13.18
N THR A 92 -3.47 9.91 12.18
CA THR A 92 -4.01 9.48 10.88
C THR A 92 -2.95 9.11 9.86
N GLY A 93 -1.74 9.64 10.02
CA GLY A 93 -0.62 9.44 9.10
C GLY A 93 -0.21 7.96 8.95
N PRO A 94 -0.03 7.18 10.04
CA PRO A 94 0.32 5.76 9.94
C PRO A 94 -0.74 4.95 9.18
N PHE A 95 -2.04 5.18 9.43
CA PHE A 95 -3.11 4.48 8.73
C PHE A 95 -3.14 4.83 7.24
N SER A 96 -2.99 6.12 6.91
CA SER A 96 -2.97 6.60 5.53
C SER A 96 -1.75 6.10 4.76
N ALA A 97 -0.56 6.16 5.37
CA ALA A 97 0.68 5.63 4.80
C ALA A 97 0.59 4.12 4.57
N ALA A 98 0.09 3.35 5.55
CA ALA A 98 -0.08 1.91 5.37
C ALA A 98 -1.06 1.57 4.24
N SER A 99 -2.14 2.35 4.08
CA SER A 99 -3.07 2.19 2.96
C SER A 99 -2.40 2.46 1.61
N LEU A 100 -1.67 3.58 1.50
CA LEU A 100 -0.94 3.95 0.28
C LEU A 100 0.17 2.95 -0.06
N TRP A 101 0.91 2.47 0.94
CA TRP A 101 1.93 1.45 0.78
C TRP A 101 1.34 0.15 0.20
N LYS A 102 0.20 -0.31 0.70
CA LYS A 102 -0.49 -1.50 0.15
C LYS A 102 -0.93 -1.28 -1.30
N LYS A 103 -1.48 -0.10 -1.62
CA LYS A 103 -1.83 0.26 -3.01
C LYS A 103 -0.59 0.27 -3.91
N ALA A 104 0.53 0.80 -3.41
CA ALA A 104 1.80 0.82 -4.14
C ALA A 104 2.31 -0.61 -4.44
N ILE A 105 2.29 -1.51 -3.45
CA ILE A 105 2.68 -2.91 -3.67
C ILE A 105 1.78 -3.58 -4.70
N LYS A 106 0.46 -3.43 -4.55
CA LYS A 106 -0.49 -4.05 -5.50
C LYS A 106 -0.24 -3.53 -6.92
N SER A 107 -0.15 -2.22 -7.10
CA SER A 107 0.12 -1.61 -8.41
C SER A 107 1.48 -2.02 -8.98
N ALA A 108 2.51 -2.23 -8.14
CA ALA A 108 3.82 -2.68 -8.59
C ALA A 108 3.79 -4.14 -9.07
N ASN A 109 3.06 -5.02 -8.38
CA ASN A 109 2.88 -6.40 -8.79
C ASN A 109 2.05 -6.49 -10.08
N ASP A 110 0.91 -5.80 -10.14
CA ASP A 110 0.05 -5.76 -11.34
C ASP A 110 0.86 -5.28 -12.57
N PHE A 111 1.75 -4.30 -12.39
CA PHE A 111 2.64 -3.82 -13.46
C PHE A 111 3.70 -4.84 -13.86
N ALA A 112 4.27 -5.59 -12.90
CA ALA A 112 5.24 -6.64 -13.19
C ALA A 112 4.60 -7.79 -13.99
N ASP A 113 3.40 -8.23 -13.58
CA ASP A 113 2.65 -9.28 -14.28
C ASP A 113 2.30 -8.85 -15.72
N GLU A 114 1.99 -7.56 -15.94
CA GLU A 114 1.75 -7.04 -17.28
C GLU A 114 3.03 -7.01 -18.13
N GLN A 115 4.19 -6.72 -17.52
CA GLN A 115 5.47 -6.77 -18.22
C GLN A 115 5.85 -8.20 -18.63
N ASP A 116 5.69 -9.17 -17.72
CA ASP A 116 5.96 -10.59 -18.00
C ASP A 116 5.03 -11.10 -19.12
N ARG A 117 3.74 -10.74 -19.09
CA ARG A 117 2.79 -11.09 -20.17
C ARG A 117 3.19 -10.48 -21.52
N LEU A 118 3.77 -9.28 -21.52
CA LEU A 118 4.19 -8.59 -22.75
C LEU A 118 5.51 -9.10 -23.29
N ASP A 119 6.42 -9.58 -22.43
CA ASP A 119 7.71 -10.13 -22.83
C ASP A 119 7.68 -11.64 -23.14
N GLY A 120 6.59 -12.33 -22.74
CA GLY A 120 6.25 -13.68 -23.17
C GLY A 120 6.88 -14.79 -22.33
N TYR A 121 7.24 -14.50 -21.08
CA TYR A 121 7.60 -15.49 -20.07
C TYR A 121 6.46 -15.77 -19.07
#